data_AF-A0A850NNH7-F1
#
_entry.id   AF-A0A850NNH7-F1
#
_cell.length_a   1.000
_cell.length_b   1.000
_cell.length_c   1.000
_cell.angle_alpha   90.00
_cell.angle_beta   90.00
_cell.angle_gamma   90.00
#
_symmetry.space_group_name_H-M   'P 1'
#
loop_
_entity.id
_entity.type
_entity.pdbx_description
1 polymer ?
#
loop_
_entity_poly.entity_id
_entity_poly.type
_entity_poly.pdbx_seq_one_letter_code
_entity_poly.pdbx_strand_id
1 'polypeptide(L)'
;MSQNSSDQATAYVCPPCNSACDDITYNAPGTCQHCNMPFIKKEMSKTIAFYLQDGVEVLDFSGPMEVFSYAGYRVFTVSATKDPIKSQGILTVVPDYSIYDAPKADILAFFGGNSQAASQNKEVIAWVKEQKDIEYHFSVCTGAFVLAEAGILDGKVATTFHNALSDLETNYPKVDVRKNVRYVDNGEVITTAGISAGIDGALHLVAKLQGINAAKRTAFYMEYDNWNMGNGLLLSESNPYADQKHDVFFKDFEGVYQYKNDTTFNLKYDKNQENLLVEIDDVFYPIYHEIDDVFSDVNSEYVGFLRNPSGEIIGYQLEKNGEIFKKLD
;
A
#
# COMPACT_ATOMS: atom_id res chain seq x y z
N MET A 1 -37.32 -18.45 -11.45
CA MET A 1 -37.10 -17.31 -10.54
C MET A 1 -35.70 -16.81 -10.80
N SER A 2 -35.62 -15.65 -11.46
CA SER A 2 -34.41 -14.93 -11.80
C SER A 2 -33.71 -14.44 -10.54
N GLN A 3 -32.40 -14.69 -10.40
CA GLN A 3 -31.52 -13.80 -9.66
C GLN A 3 -30.52 -13.24 -10.66
N ASN A 4 -30.73 -11.97 -10.99
CA ASN A 4 -29.76 -11.10 -11.65
C ASN A 4 -28.53 -10.98 -10.74
N SER A 5 -27.40 -11.55 -11.14
CA SER A 5 -26.11 -10.96 -10.78
C SER A 5 -25.94 -9.75 -11.70
N SER A 6 -26.27 -8.56 -11.21
CA SER A 6 -25.84 -7.35 -11.88
C SER A 6 -24.31 -7.31 -11.81
N ASP A 7 -23.64 -7.57 -12.92
CA ASP A 7 -22.29 -7.09 -13.16
C ASP A 7 -22.33 -5.57 -12.99
N GLN A 8 -22.04 -5.08 -11.79
CA GLN A 8 -21.72 -3.68 -11.63
C GLN A 8 -20.40 -3.48 -12.37
N ALA A 9 -20.44 -2.73 -13.47
CA ALA A 9 -19.23 -2.37 -14.20
C ALA A 9 -18.24 -1.76 -13.19
N THR A 10 -17.08 -2.40 -13.03
CA THR A 10 -16.04 -1.92 -12.13
C THR A 10 -15.66 -0.50 -12.54
N ALA A 11 -15.95 0.45 -11.68
CA ALA A 11 -15.61 1.84 -11.87
C ALA A 11 -14.17 2.08 -11.45
N TYR A 12 -13.43 2.86 -12.23
CA TYR A 12 -12.05 3.25 -11.96
C TYR A 12 -11.97 4.77 -11.80
N VAL A 13 -11.03 5.28 -11.00
CA VAL A 13 -10.78 6.72 -10.84
C VAL A 13 -9.29 7.00 -10.96
N CYS A 14 -8.93 8.25 -11.22
CA CYS A 14 -7.54 8.68 -11.10
C CYS A 14 -7.16 8.75 -9.61
N PRO A 15 -5.96 8.29 -9.20
CA PRO A 15 -5.39 8.69 -7.92
C PRO A 15 -5.39 10.22 -7.80
N PRO A 16 -5.68 10.81 -6.62
CA PRO A 16 -5.79 12.26 -6.47
C PRO A 16 -4.58 12.99 -7.04
N CYS A 17 -4.78 13.69 -8.16
CA CYS A 17 -3.78 14.45 -8.88
C CYS A 17 -4.02 15.97 -8.78
N ASN A 18 -4.97 16.38 -7.92
CA ASN A 18 -5.46 17.74 -7.70
C ASN A 18 -5.77 18.46 -9.01
N SER A 19 -6.37 17.72 -9.94
CA SER A 19 -6.72 18.22 -11.28
C SER A 19 -8.11 17.72 -11.65
N ALA A 20 -8.64 18.18 -12.78
CA ALA A 20 -9.95 17.76 -13.27
C ALA A 20 -10.07 16.22 -13.46
N CYS A 21 -8.94 15.50 -13.49
CA CYS A 21 -8.81 14.05 -13.49
C CYS A 21 -9.55 13.38 -12.31
N ASP A 22 -9.61 14.06 -11.15
CA ASP A 22 -10.02 13.49 -9.85
C ASP A 22 -11.54 13.22 -9.78
N ASP A 23 -12.33 13.97 -10.55
CA ASP A 23 -13.78 13.87 -10.57
C ASP A 23 -14.30 12.93 -11.68
N ILE A 24 -13.39 12.30 -12.43
CA ILE A 24 -13.72 11.44 -13.57
C ILE A 24 -13.73 9.97 -13.12
N THR A 25 -14.79 9.26 -13.52
CA THR A 25 -14.88 7.81 -13.39
C THR A 25 -14.71 7.15 -14.76
N TYR A 26 -13.89 6.10 -14.83
CA TYR A 26 -13.59 5.30 -16.01
C TYR A 26 -14.20 3.90 -15.85
N ASN A 27 -14.45 3.21 -16.97
CA ASN A 27 -15.10 1.89 -16.98
C ASN A 27 -14.11 0.73 -17.28
N ALA A 28 -12.82 1.04 -17.37
CA ALA A 28 -11.76 0.09 -17.66
C ALA A 28 -10.45 0.53 -16.97
N PRO A 29 -9.51 -0.41 -16.73
CA PRO A 29 -8.13 -0.07 -16.38
C PRO A 29 -7.48 0.84 -17.44
N GLY A 30 -6.38 1.47 -17.06
CA GLY A 30 -5.60 2.34 -17.95
C GLY A 30 -4.77 3.34 -17.17
N THR A 31 -4.23 4.33 -17.86
CA THR A 31 -3.44 5.41 -17.27
C THR A 31 -4.10 6.77 -17.48
N CYS A 32 -4.00 7.62 -16.48
CA CYS A 32 -4.47 8.99 -16.54
C CYS A 32 -3.61 9.79 -17.54
N GLN A 33 -4.25 10.41 -18.52
CA GLN A 33 -3.56 11.23 -19.52
C GLN A 33 -2.90 12.50 -18.95
N HIS A 34 -3.25 12.90 -17.71
CA HIS A 34 -2.70 14.07 -17.05
C HIS A 34 -1.45 13.73 -16.22
N CYS A 35 -1.58 12.80 -15.26
CA CYS A 35 -0.49 12.46 -14.34
C CYS A 35 0.27 11.18 -14.71
N ASN A 36 -0.16 10.48 -15.76
CA ASN A 36 0.37 9.18 -16.20
C ASN A 36 0.28 8.05 -15.15
N MET A 37 -0.49 8.26 -14.08
CA MET A 37 -0.72 7.25 -13.04
C MET A 37 -1.76 6.23 -13.50
N PRO A 38 -1.62 4.93 -13.14
CA PRO A 38 -2.65 3.93 -13.36
C PRO A 38 -3.97 4.28 -12.67
N PHE A 39 -5.10 3.99 -13.30
CA PHE A 39 -6.40 4.12 -12.67
C PHE A 39 -6.58 3.07 -11.57
N ILE A 40 -7.31 3.45 -10.53
CA ILE A 40 -7.59 2.63 -9.36
C ILE A 40 -9.07 2.25 -9.33
N LYS A 41 -9.41 1.06 -8.84
CA LYS A 41 -10.83 0.69 -8.67
C LYS A 41 -11.47 1.61 -7.63
N LYS A 42 -12.60 2.22 -7.98
CA LYS A 42 -13.33 3.18 -7.15
C LYS A 42 -13.73 2.61 -5.79
N GLU A 43 -14.10 1.34 -5.75
CA GLU A 43 -14.44 0.61 -4.52
C GLU A 43 -13.25 0.44 -3.55
N MET A 44 -12.02 0.63 -4.04
CA MET A 44 -10.78 0.54 -3.27
C MET A 44 -10.25 1.92 -2.85
N SER A 45 -10.94 3.01 -3.18
CA SER A 45 -10.55 4.38 -2.85
C SER A 45 -10.85 4.71 -1.39
N LYS A 46 -10.09 4.06 -0.49
CA LYS A 46 -10.12 4.35 0.94
C LYS A 46 -9.51 5.71 1.23
N THR A 47 -9.98 6.34 2.29
CA THR A 47 -9.54 7.65 2.77
C THR A 47 -8.62 7.52 3.97
N ILE A 48 -7.56 8.31 4.01
CA ILE A 48 -6.59 8.30 5.12
C ILE A 48 -6.28 9.72 5.59
N ALA A 49 -6.53 9.96 6.88
CA ALA A 49 -6.20 11.22 7.53
C ALA A 49 -4.79 11.14 8.11
N PHE A 50 -3.90 11.98 7.59
CA PHE A 50 -2.54 12.15 8.08
C PHE A 50 -2.52 13.27 9.11
N TYR A 51 -2.45 12.93 10.40
CA TYR A 51 -2.31 13.95 11.43
C TYR A 51 -0.86 14.43 11.53
N LEU A 52 -0.62 15.73 11.27
CA LEU A 52 0.68 16.36 11.26
C LEU A 52 0.79 17.43 12.35
N GLN A 53 1.72 17.26 13.28
CA GLN A 53 2.06 18.26 14.28
C GLN A 53 3.24 19.16 13.86
N ASP A 54 3.35 20.33 14.48
CA ASP A 54 4.57 21.13 14.37
C ASP A 54 5.79 20.34 14.88
N GLY A 55 6.87 20.32 14.10
CA GLY A 55 8.02 19.47 14.34
C GLY A 55 7.86 18.01 13.92
N VAL A 56 6.84 17.65 13.12
CA VAL A 56 6.72 16.31 12.53
C VAL A 56 7.96 15.96 11.70
N GLU A 57 8.40 14.70 11.73
CA GLU A 57 9.50 14.19 10.90
C GLU A 57 9.07 14.06 9.43
N VAL A 58 9.86 14.61 8.49
CA VAL A 58 9.44 14.74 7.08
C VAL A 58 9.15 13.38 6.48
N LEU A 59 10.13 12.47 6.58
CA LEU A 59 10.05 11.18 5.93
C LEU A 59 9.10 10.20 6.65
N ASP A 60 8.79 10.45 7.93
CA ASP A 60 7.79 9.65 8.64
C ASP A 60 6.42 9.77 7.97
N PHE A 61 6.02 10.96 7.48
CA PHE A 61 4.76 11.13 6.77
C PHE A 61 4.92 11.05 5.25
N SER A 62 5.98 11.62 4.66
CA SER A 62 6.10 11.69 3.21
C SER A 62 6.32 10.32 2.57
N GLY A 63 7.03 9.41 3.24
CA GLY A 63 7.25 8.05 2.75
C GLY A 63 5.94 7.25 2.64
N PRO A 64 5.19 7.07 3.74
CA PRO A 64 3.86 6.45 3.69
C PRO A 64 2.89 7.20 2.78
N MET A 65 2.91 8.53 2.74
CA MET A 65 2.04 9.33 1.87
C MET A 65 2.24 8.96 0.40
N GLU A 66 3.49 8.78 -0.04
CA GLU A 66 3.80 8.33 -1.40
C GLU A 66 3.22 6.94 -1.65
N VAL A 67 3.44 5.98 -0.73
CA VAL A 67 2.90 4.62 -0.84
C VAL A 67 1.38 4.63 -1.00
N PHE A 68 0.67 5.32 -0.10
CA PHE A 68 -0.78 5.33 -0.13
C PHE A 68 -1.32 6.08 -1.36
N SER A 69 -0.66 7.16 -1.79
CA SER A 69 -1.05 7.88 -3.01
C SER A 69 -0.90 7.01 -4.27
N TYR A 70 0.23 6.32 -4.44
CA TYR A 70 0.44 5.39 -5.56
C TYR A 70 -0.49 4.17 -5.50
N ALA A 71 -0.86 3.72 -4.30
CA ALA A 71 -1.86 2.68 -4.09
C ALA A 71 -3.32 3.18 -4.25
N GLY A 72 -3.53 4.47 -4.56
CA GLY A 72 -4.84 5.01 -4.86
C GLY A 72 -5.68 5.47 -3.67
N TYR A 73 -5.09 5.57 -2.49
CA TYR A 73 -5.80 6.11 -1.34
C TYR A 73 -6.00 7.61 -1.49
N ARG A 74 -7.13 8.11 -1.00
CA ARG A 74 -7.34 9.55 -0.85
C ARG A 74 -6.72 10.01 0.46
N VAL A 75 -5.50 10.53 0.35
CA VAL A 75 -4.74 11.09 1.47
C VAL A 75 -5.14 12.56 1.69
N PHE A 76 -5.37 12.96 2.94
CA PHE A 76 -5.48 14.37 3.31
C PHE A 76 -4.79 14.64 4.64
N THR A 77 -4.32 15.86 4.82
CA THR A 77 -3.58 16.27 6.02
C THR A 77 -4.47 16.98 7.03
N VAL A 78 -4.28 16.66 8.31
CA VAL A 78 -5.00 17.24 9.44
C VAL A 78 -3.99 17.76 10.45
N SER A 79 -4.23 18.90 11.07
CA SER A 79 -3.46 19.36 12.24
C SER A 79 -4.37 19.97 13.29
N ALA A 80 -3.80 20.44 14.41
CA ALA A 80 -4.57 21.13 15.45
C ALA A 80 -5.28 22.39 14.90
N THR A 81 -4.60 23.13 14.02
CA THR A 81 -5.15 24.28 13.28
C THR A 81 -4.77 24.18 11.79
N LYS A 82 -5.22 25.11 10.95
CA LYS A 82 -4.77 25.23 9.55
C LYS A 82 -3.52 26.09 9.37
N ASP A 83 -2.91 26.53 10.48
CA ASP A 83 -1.72 27.36 10.40
C ASP A 83 -0.56 26.55 9.81
N PRO A 84 0.36 27.18 9.05
CA PRO A 84 1.53 26.48 8.54
C PRO A 84 2.38 25.90 9.67
N ILE A 85 2.74 24.62 9.56
CA ILE A 85 3.63 23.93 10.49
C ILE A 85 5.05 23.83 9.93
N LYS A 86 6.03 23.68 10.80
CA LYS A 86 7.44 23.45 10.46
C LYS A 86 7.82 22.00 10.74
N SER A 87 7.90 21.18 9.69
CA SER A 87 8.45 19.83 9.78
C SER A 87 9.97 19.90 9.97
N GLN A 88 10.45 19.35 11.09
CA GLN A 88 11.86 19.41 11.57
C GLN A 88 12.51 20.81 11.49
N GLY A 89 11.72 21.89 11.52
CA GLY A 89 12.23 23.25 11.35
C GLY A 89 12.67 23.62 9.91
N ILE A 90 12.62 22.69 8.95
CA ILE A 90 13.22 22.86 7.61
C ILE A 90 12.18 22.97 6.49
N LEU A 91 11.03 22.33 6.61
CA LEU A 91 9.98 22.29 5.59
C LEU A 91 8.69 22.89 6.16
N THR A 92 8.09 23.84 5.42
CA THR A 92 6.76 24.35 5.75
C THR A 92 5.70 23.48 5.09
N VAL A 93 4.74 23.00 5.88
CA VAL A 93 3.56 22.28 5.41
C VAL A 93 2.33 23.09 5.82
N VAL A 94 1.37 23.26 4.91
CA VAL A 94 0.07 23.86 5.21
C VAL A 94 -0.95 22.73 5.26
N PRO A 95 -1.54 22.41 6.43
CA PRO A 95 -2.53 21.36 6.54
C PRO A 95 -3.80 21.67 5.73
N ASP A 96 -4.42 20.65 5.12
CA ASP A 96 -5.69 20.78 4.40
C ASP A 96 -6.84 21.11 5.38
N TYR A 97 -6.82 20.42 6.53
CA TYR A 97 -7.86 20.47 7.56
C TYR A 97 -7.27 20.70 8.96
N SER A 98 -8.11 21.23 9.84
CA SER A 98 -7.91 21.20 11.28
C SER A 98 -8.71 20.06 11.91
N ILE A 99 -8.47 19.77 13.18
CA ILE A 99 -9.30 18.81 13.95
C ILE A 99 -10.79 19.21 14.02
N TYR A 100 -11.15 20.46 13.72
CA TYR A 100 -12.54 20.92 13.79
C TYR A 100 -13.31 20.75 12.47
N ASP A 101 -12.62 20.57 11.35
CA ASP A 101 -13.24 20.51 10.02
C ASP A 101 -12.69 19.38 9.13
N ALA A 102 -11.90 18.47 9.71
CA ALA A 102 -11.46 17.26 9.03
C ALA A 102 -12.65 16.39 8.60
N PRO A 103 -12.69 15.91 7.35
CA PRO A 103 -13.68 14.93 6.92
C PRO A 103 -13.43 13.57 7.59
N LYS A 104 -14.43 12.69 7.51
CA LYS A 104 -14.27 11.30 7.95
C LYS A 104 -13.17 10.61 7.15
N ALA A 105 -12.43 9.71 7.80
CA ALA A 105 -11.44 8.84 7.19
C ALA A 105 -11.71 7.38 7.52
N ASP A 106 -11.28 6.47 6.65
CA ASP A 106 -11.27 5.03 6.92
C ASP A 106 -10.02 4.65 7.76
N ILE A 107 -8.94 5.42 7.63
CA ILE A 107 -7.65 5.18 8.30
C ILE A 107 -7.15 6.47 8.95
N LEU A 108 -6.61 6.37 10.18
CA LEU A 108 -5.91 7.46 10.86
C LEU A 108 -4.41 7.17 10.95
N ALA A 109 -3.58 8.11 10.52
CA ALA A 109 -2.13 7.98 10.53
C ALA A 109 -1.44 9.05 11.40
N PHE A 110 -0.52 8.63 12.26
CA PHE A 110 0.22 9.49 13.17
C PHE A 110 1.73 9.30 13.03
N PHE A 111 2.49 10.40 13.07
CA PHE A 111 3.90 10.41 12.70
C PHE A 111 4.78 10.92 13.84
N GLY A 112 6.06 10.58 13.78
CA GLY A 112 7.03 10.96 14.80
C GLY A 112 7.57 12.38 14.63
N GLY A 113 8.80 12.60 15.10
CA GLY A 113 9.33 13.93 15.38
C GLY A 113 8.82 14.41 16.74
N ASN A 114 8.28 15.63 16.80
CA ASN A 114 7.73 16.22 18.02
C ASN A 114 6.33 15.67 18.38
N SER A 115 6.17 14.35 18.46
CA SER A 115 4.87 13.73 18.72
C SER A 115 4.27 14.10 20.07
N GLN A 116 5.06 14.62 21.02
CA GLN A 116 4.55 15.18 22.28
C GLN A 116 3.60 16.37 22.06
N ALA A 117 3.82 17.18 21.02
CA ALA A 117 2.90 18.27 20.68
C ALA A 117 1.50 17.77 20.31
N ALA A 118 1.40 16.56 19.77
CA ALA A 118 0.14 15.89 19.48
C ALA A 118 -0.39 15.15 20.72
N SER A 119 0.44 14.31 21.35
CA SER A 119 -0.02 13.43 22.44
C SER A 119 -0.38 14.20 23.71
N GLN A 120 0.26 15.33 24.01
CA GLN A 120 -0.09 16.14 25.19
C GLN A 120 -1.21 17.15 24.92
N ASN A 121 -1.65 17.30 23.68
CA ASN A 121 -2.75 18.19 23.33
C ASN A 121 -4.10 17.48 23.55
N LYS A 122 -4.82 17.92 24.58
CA LYS A 122 -6.10 17.33 24.99
C LYS A 122 -7.17 17.39 23.90
N GLU A 123 -7.18 18.44 23.08
CA GLU A 123 -8.16 18.59 22.00
C GLU A 123 -7.88 17.63 20.86
N VAL A 124 -6.59 17.42 20.54
CA VAL A 124 -6.16 16.43 19.56
C VAL A 124 -6.52 15.02 20.02
N ILE A 125 -6.20 14.67 21.28
CA ILE A 125 -6.56 13.35 21.82
C ILE A 125 -8.07 13.14 21.90
N ALA A 126 -8.85 14.18 22.23
CA ALA A 126 -10.31 14.12 22.17
C ALA A 126 -10.79 13.85 20.74
N TRP A 127 -10.27 14.59 19.76
CA TRP A 127 -10.58 14.39 18.34
C TRP A 127 -10.26 12.96 17.86
N VAL A 128 -9.11 12.40 18.25
CA VAL A 128 -8.75 11.01 17.91
C VAL A 128 -9.77 10.02 18.48
N LYS A 129 -10.20 10.19 19.74
CA LYS A 129 -11.18 9.31 20.40
C LYS A 129 -12.59 9.45 19.83
N GLU A 130 -12.91 10.58 19.22
CA GLU A 130 -14.22 10.85 18.62
C GLU A 130 -14.39 10.22 17.24
N GLN A 131 -13.30 9.82 16.59
CA GLN A 131 -13.36 9.14 15.29
C GLN A 131 -14.01 7.77 15.43
N LYS A 132 -14.96 7.48 14.54
CA LYS A 132 -15.74 6.23 14.51
C LYS A 132 -15.53 5.54 13.19
N ASP A 133 -15.76 4.23 13.19
CA ASP A 133 -15.70 3.39 11.98
C ASP A 133 -14.32 3.42 11.30
N ILE A 134 -13.26 3.68 12.08
CA ILE A 134 -11.87 3.60 11.61
C ILE A 134 -11.52 2.12 11.42
N GLU A 135 -11.17 1.76 10.19
CA GLU A 135 -10.79 0.40 9.81
C GLU A 135 -9.39 0.05 10.30
N TYR A 136 -8.44 0.99 10.19
CA TYR A 136 -7.06 0.83 10.68
C TYR A 136 -6.52 2.12 11.30
N HIS A 137 -5.68 1.94 12.32
CA HIS A 137 -4.76 2.98 12.76
C HIS A 137 -3.35 2.67 12.27
N PHE A 138 -2.64 3.70 11.84
CA PHE A 138 -1.27 3.60 11.37
C PHE A 138 -0.39 4.56 12.18
N SER A 139 0.81 4.14 12.55
CA SER A 139 1.79 5.06 13.11
C SER A 139 3.21 4.77 12.67
N VAL A 140 4.00 5.84 12.57
CA VAL A 140 5.44 5.77 12.32
C VAL A 140 6.18 6.39 13.48
N CYS A 141 7.32 5.79 13.85
CA CYS A 141 8.24 6.36 14.82
C CYS A 141 7.51 6.67 16.14
N THR A 142 7.72 7.86 16.71
CA THR A 142 7.08 8.31 17.95
C THR A 142 5.60 8.68 17.80
N GLY A 143 5.00 8.56 16.60
CA GLY A 143 3.56 8.71 16.39
C GLY A 143 2.72 7.70 17.19
N ALA A 144 3.31 6.56 17.56
CA ALA A 144 2.69 5.57 18.43
C ALA A 144 2.25 6.13 19.80
N PHE A 145 2.88 7.21 20.29
CA PHE A 145 2.51 7.85 21.56
C PHE A 145 1.13 8.51 21.50
N VAL A 146 0.70 8.99 20.32
CA VAL A 146 -0.66 9.55 20.15
C VAL A 146 -1.71 8.45 20.31
N LEU A 147 -1.46 7.28 19.69
CA LEU A 147 -2.32 6.11 19.81
C LEU A 147 -2.33 5.54 21.24
N ALA A 148 -1.17 5.55 21.93
CA ALA A 148 -1.06 5.13 23.32
C ALA A 148 -1.86 6.04 24.25
N GLU A 149 -1.71 7.37 24.12
CA GLU A 149 -2.45 8.35 24.92
C GLU A 149 -3.96 8.31 24.64
N ALA A 150 -4.34 8.01 23.40
CA ALA A 150 -5.74 7.78 23.05
C ALA A 150 -6.32 6.48 23.65
N GLY A 151 -5.48 5.63 24.24
CA GLY A 151 -5.87 4.31 24.76
C GLY A 151 -6.10 3.27 23.65
N ILE A 152 -5.78 3.58 22.40
CA ILE A 152 -5.98 2.70 21.24
C ILE A 152 -5.01 1.51 21.29
N LEU A 153 -3.84 1.68 21.92
CA LEU A 153 -2.84 0.63 22.11
C LEU A 153 -3.00 -0.17 23.42
N ASP A 154 -3.97 0.16 24.28
CA ASP A 154 -4.16 -0.55 25.55
C ASP A 154 -4.40 -2.05 25.32
N GLY A 155 -3.53 -2.89 25.90
CA GLY A 155 -3.60 -4.35 25.77
C GLY A 155 -3.12 -4.90 24.43
N LYS A 156 -2.53 -4.07 23.57
CA LYS A 156 -2.08 -4.46 22.23
C LYS A 156 -0.56 -4.53 22.13
N VAL A 157 -0.11 -5.32 21.17
CA VAL A 157 1.31 -5.39 20.80
C VAL A 157 1.63 -4.24 19.85
N ALA A 158 2.72 -3.52 20.09
CA ALA A 158 3.14 -2.37 19.27
C ALA A 158 4.66 -2.21 19.26
N THR A 159 5.17 -1.36 18.36
CA THR A 159 6.56 -0.90 18.35
C THR A 159 6.61 0.61 18.13
N THR A 160 7.80 1.21 18.24
CA THR A 160 8.04 2.63 17.97
C THR A 160 9.51 2.84 17.58
N PHE A 161 9.93 4.09 17.47
CA PHE A 161 11.33 4.45 17.24
C PHE A 161 12.25 3.85 18.31
N HIS A 162 13.40 3.33 17.91
CA HIS A 162 14.28 2.56 18.79
C HIS A 162 14.66 3.31 20.08
N ASN A 163 14.88 4.62 20.02
CA ASN A 163 15.20 5.43 21.21
C ASN A 163 14.01 5.71 22.12
N ALA A 164 12.78 5.51 21.64
CA ALA A 164 11.55 5.78 22.38
C ALA A 164 10.86 4.50 22.90
N LEU A 165 11.41 3.31 22.61
CA LEU A 165 10.83 2.03 23.04
C LEU A 165 10.68 1.96 24.57
N SER A 166 11.70 2.35 25.32
CA SER A 166 11.68 2.35 26.79
C SER A 166 10.68 3.35 27.37
N ASP A 167 10.53 4.52 26.73
CA ASP A 167 9.58 5.53 27.16
C ASP A 167 8.14 5.08 26.91
N LEU A 168 7.87 4.43 25.77
CA LEU A 168 6.55 3.86 25.48
C LEU A 168 6.20 2.77 26.50
N GLU A 169 7.13 1.85 26.75
CA GLU A 169 6.97 0.73 27.70
C GLU A 169 6.74 1.23 29.14
N THR A 170 7.45 2.28 29.56
CA THR A 170 7.36 2.84 30.92
C THR A 170 6.08 3.66 31.13
N ASN A 171 5.74 4.52 30.17
CA ASN A 171 4.63 5.46 30.32
C ASN A 171 3.27 4.80 30.03
N TYR A 172 3.25 3.74 29.22
CA TYR A 172 2.03 3.03 28.82
C TYR A 172 2.17 1.51 29.10
N PRO A 173 2.15 1.08 30.38
CA PRO A 173 2.47 -0.30 30.77
C PRO A 173 1.46 -1.36 30.31
N LYS A 174 0.34 -0.96 29.70
CA LYS A 174 -0.63 -1.87 29.07
C LYS A 174 -0.26 -2.22 27.63
N VAL A 175 0.72 -1.54 27.03
CA VAL A 175 1.21 -1.81 25.68
C VAL A 175 2.30 -2.88 25.76
N ASP A 176 2.16 -3.97 25.00
CA ASP A 176 3.22 -4.98 24.84
C ASP A 176 4.21 -4.50 23.77
N VAL A 177 5.27 -3.79 24.22
CA VAL A 177 6.24 -3.15 23.33
C VAL A 177 7.25 -4.17 22.79
N ARG A 178 7.30 -4.29 21.46
CA ARG A 178 8.24 -5.15 20.74
C ARG A 178 9.43 -4.35 20.22
N LYS A 179 10.61 -4.90 20.46
CA LYS A 179 11.92 -4.35 20.07
C LYS A 179 12.44 -5.14 18.86
N ASN A 180 13.36 -4.53 18.10
CA ASN A 180 14.01 -5.17 16.93
C ASN A 180 13.04 -5.69 15.85
N VAL A 181 11.90 -5.01 15.68
CA VAL A 181 10.93 -5.27 14.61
C VAL A 181 10.76 -4.01 13.78
N ARG A 182 10.57 -4.15 12.47
CA ARG A 182 10.42 -3.01 11.57
C ARG A 182 9.01 -2.40 11.69
N TYR A 183 8.01 -3.25 11.81
CA TYR A 183 6.65 -2.87 12.15
C TYR A 183 5.93 -4.01 12.87
N VAL A 184 4.82 -3.70 13.51
CA VAL A 184 3.89 -4.66 14.12
C VAL A 184 2.52 -4.41 13.51
N ASP A 185 1.87 -5.47 13.00
CA ASP A 185 0.45 -5.49 12.69
C ASP A 185 -0.27 -6.32 13.75
N ASN A 186 -1.10 -5.68 14.57
CA ASN A 186 -1.90 -6.35 15.61
C ASN A 186 -3.36 -6.59 15.20
N GLY A 187 -3.71 -6.42 13.92
CA GLY A 187 -5.04 -6.65 13.36
C GLY A 187 -5.96 -5.43 13.35
N GLU A 188 -5.67 -4.40 14.16
CA GLU A 188 -6.41 -3.13 14.17
C GLU A 188 -5.48 -1.91 14.02
N VAL A 189 -4.21 -2.08 14.40
CA VAL A 189 -3.18 -1.05 14.38
C VAL A 189 -1.91 -1.59 13.77
N ILE A 190 -1.35 -0.82 12.84
CA ILE A 190 0.01 -1.00 12.37
C ILE A 190 0.87 0.10 12.98
N THR A 191 1.81 -0.28 13.83
CA THR A 191 2.84 0.63 14.36
C THR A 191 4.17 0.27 13.73
N THR A 192 4.91 1.26 13.23
CA THR A 192 6.23 1.05 12.64
C THR A 192 7.33 1.65 13.50
N ALA A 193 8.56 1.16 13.32
CA ALA A 193 9.75 1.79 13.85
C ALA A 193 10.02 3.15 13.16
N GLY A 194 11.25 3.64 13.21
CA GLY A 194 11.58 4.97 12.67
C GLY A 194 11.58 5.06 11.15
N ILE A 195 11.14 6.22 10.64
CA ILE A 195 11.51 6.77 9.33
C ILE A 195 11.21 5.81 8.18
N SER A 196 12.22 5.09 7.68
CA SER A 196 12.06 4.21 6.52
C SER A 196 11.15 3.01 6.80
N ALA A 197 11.00 2.61 8.07
CA ALA A 197 10.09 1.56 8.46
C ALA A 197 8.62 1.90 8.17
N GLY A 198 8.28 3.19 8.08
CA GLY A 198 6.96 3.66 7.69
C GLY A 198 6.59 3.25 6.27
N ILE A 199 7.54 3.26 5.33
CA ILE A 199 7.30 2.85 3.93
C ILE A 199 6.91 1.38 3.87
N ASP A 200 7.65 0.51 4.56
CA ASP A 200 7.36 -0.93 4.59
C ASP A 200 6.03 -1.25 5.29
N GLY A 201 5.73 -0.55 6.40
CA GLY A 201 4.45 -0.70 7.07
C GLY A 201 3.28 -0.23 6.21
N ALA A 202 3.46 0.84 5.43
CA ALA A 202 2.44 1.31 4.50
C ALA A 202 2.22 0.31 3.35
N LEU A 203 3.29 -0.23 2.76
CA LEU A 203 3.20 -1.26 1.72
C LEU A 203 2.55 -2.54 2.26
N HIS A 204 2.82 -2.89 3.52
CA HIS A 204 2.13 -3.97 4.20
C HIS A 204 0.62 -3.71 4.35
N LEU A 205 0.22 -2.49 4.75
CA LEU A 205 -1.20 -2.13 4.85
C LEU A 205 -1.89 -2.16 3.47
N VAL A 206 -1.22 -1.69 2.42
CA VAL A 206 -1.71 -1.82 1.03
C VAL A 206 -1.89 -3.30 0.68
N ALA A 207 -0.90 -4.15 0.95
CA ALA A 207 -1.00 -5.58 0.67
C ALA A 207 -2.18 -6.24 1.41
N LYS A 208 -2.44 -5.82 2.65
CA LYS A 208 -3.52 -6.34 3.48
C LYS A 208 -4.90 -5.94 2.97
N LEU A 209 -5.07 -4.68 2.56
CA LEU A 209 -6.38 -4.12 2.19
C LEU A 209 -6.70 -4.25 0.69
N GLN A 210 -5.69 -4.30 -0.16
CA GLN A 210 -5.83 -4.28 -1.63
C GLN A 210 -5.19 -5.49 -2.31
N GLY A 211 -4.52 -6.37 -1.56
CA GLY A 211 -3.84 -7.56 -2.08
C GLY A 211 -2.37 -7.32 -2.41
N ILE A 212 -1.59 -8.41 -2.38
CA ILE A 212 -0.13 -8.35 -2.53
C ILE A 212 0.33 -7.75 -3.87
N ASN A 213 -0.39 -8.02 -4.97
CA ASN A 213 -0.01 -7.49 -6.28
C ASN A 213 -0.21 -5.97 -6.37
N ALA A 214 -1.22 -5.41 -5.68
CA ALA A 214 -1.38 -3.96 -5.60
C ALA A 214 -0.19 -3.31 -4.88
N ALA A 215 0.28 -3.91 -3.78
CA ALA A 215 1.46 -3.44 -3.07
C ALA A 215 2.76 -3.60 -3.88
N LYS A 216 2.94 -4.72 -4.59
CA LYS A 216 4.11 -4.93 -5.46
C LYS A 216 4.13 -3.95 -6.63
N ARG A 217 2.97 -3.66 -7.25
CA ARG A 217 2.85 -2.61 -8.27
C ARG A 217 3.18 -1.23 -7.71
N THR A 218 2.66 -0.91 -6.53
CA THR A 218 2.97 0.34 -5.82
C THR A 218 4.47 0.49 -5.60
N ALA A 219 5.13 -0.54 -5.05
CA ALA A 219 6.57 -0.54 -4.85
C ALA A 219 7.35 -0.40 -6.16
N PHE A 220 6.93 -1.10 -7.24
CA PHE A 220 7.57 -0.99 -8.56
C PHE A 220 7.50 0.44 -9.12
N TYR A 221 6.32 1.08 -9.11
CA TYR A 221 6.18 2.46 -9.61
C TYR A 221 6.95 3.49 -8.79
N MET A 222 7.12 3.23 -7.49
CA MET A 222 7.95 4.06 -6.62
C MET A 222 9.45 3.77 -6.75
N GLU A 223 9.85 2.78 -7.56
CA GLU A 223 11.22 2.26 -7.62
C GLU A 223 11.76 1.85 -6.23
N TYR A 224 10.88 1.30 -5.39
CA TYR A 224 11.20 0.87 -4.02
C TYR A 224 11.67 -0.59 -4.00
N ASP A 225 12.85 -0.83 -4.55
CA ASP A 225 13.36 -2.18 -4.86
C ASP A 225 13.78 -3.03 -3.65
N ASN A 226 13.98 -2.40 -2.48
CA ASN A 226 14.46 -3.07 -1.26
C ASN A 226 13.31 -3.47 -0.31
N TRP A 227 12.08 -3.62 -0.81
CA TRP A 227 10.98 -4.07 0.02
C TRP A 227 11.13 -5.55 0.39
N ASN A 228 11.40 -5.81 1.67
CA ASN A 228 11.40 -7.16 2.22
C ASN A 228 9.99 -7.50 2.74
N MET A 229 9.21 -8.20 1.90
CA MET A 229 7.83 -8.57 2.18
C MET A 229 7.71 -9.37 3.49
N GLY A 230 6.78 -8.97 4.36
CA GLY A 230 6.50 -9.68 5.60
C GLY A 230 7.57 -9.55 6.69
N ASN A 231 8.57 -8.67 6.54
CA ASN A 231 9.63 -8.45 7.52
C ASN A 231 9.19 -7.66 8.79
N GLY A 232 7.90 -7.67 9.09
CA GLY A 232 7.32 -7.17 10.33
C GLY A 232 6.84 -8.30 11.24
N LEU A 233 6.39 -7.94 12.44
CA LEU A 233 5.70 -8.88 13.32
C LEU A 233 4.20 -8.85 12.99
N LEU A 234 3.74 -9.87 12.28
CA LEU A 234 2.35 -10.01 11.86
C LEU A 234 1.60 -10.87 12.87
N LEU A 235 0.68 -10.27 13.61
CA LEU A 235 -0.18 -10.95 14.59
C LEU A 235 -1.64 -11.05 14.13
N SER A 236 -1.97 -10.41 13.02
CA SER A 236 -3.28 -10.52 12.39
C SER A 236 -3.46 -11.88 11.71
N GLU A 237 -4.68 -12.42 11.77
CA GLU A 237 -5.06 -13.64 11.06
C GLU A 237 -5.01 -13.48 9.54
N SER A 238 -5.20 -12.25 9.03
CA SER A 238 -5.07 -11.92 7.62
C SER A 238 -3.60 -11.63 7.31
N ASN A 239 -2.87 -12.66 6.88
CA ASN A 239 -1.50 -12.54 6.38
C ASN A 239 -1.50 -12.48 4.85
N PRO A 240 -1.23 -11.32 4.21
CA PRO A 240 -1.27 -11.18 2.75
C PRO A 240 -0.13 -11.94 2.03
N TYR A 241 0.80 -12.55 2.78
CA TYR A 241 1.93 -13.32 2.25
C TYR A 241 1.73 -14.85 2.36
N ALA A 242 0.62 -15.32 2.93
CA ALA A 242 0.43 -16.75 3.24
C ALA A 242 0.28 -17.65 1.99
N ASP A 243 -0.29 -17.13 0.90
CA ASP A 243 -0.59 -17.88 -0.32
C ASP A 243 0.52 -17.82 -1.39
N GLN A 244 1.72 -17.44 -0.98
CA GLN A 244 2.89 -17.35 -1.84
C GLN A 244 3.24 -18.72 -2.47
N LYS A 245 3.31 -18.77 -3.80
CA LYS A 245 3.46 -20.01 -4.59
C LYS A 245 4.93 -20.44 -4.62
N HIS A 246 5.15 -21.75 -4.52
CA HIS A 246 6.48 -22.35 -4.58
C HIS A 246 7.15 -22.19 -5.96
N ASP A 247 8.48 -22.08 -5.96
CA ASP A 247 9.37 -21.95 -7.13
C ASP A 247 9.02 -22.83 -8.34
N VAL A 248 8.47 -24.03 -8.09
CA VAL A 248 8.13 -24.98 -9.15
C VAL A 248 7.00 -24.46 -10.05
N PHE A 249 6.04 -23.72 -9.51
CA PHE A 249 4.90 -23.21 -10.29
C PHE A 249 5.36 -22.20 -11.35
N PHE A 250 6.18 -21.23 -10.96
CA PHE A 250 6.61 -20.16 -11.86
C PHE A 250 7.58 -20.64 -12.96
N LYS A 251 8.32 -21.72 -12.71
CA LYS A 251 9.25 -22.29 -13.69
C LYS A 251 8.57 -22.79 -14.97
N ASP A 252 7.32 -23.25 -14.90
CA ASP A 252 6.57 -23.69 -16.08
C ASP A 252 6.41 -22.57 -17.13
N PHE A 253 6.40 -21.31 -16.67
CA PHE A 253 6.18 -20.14 -17.50
C PHE A 253 7.47 -19.53 -18.05
N GLU A 254 8.65 -19.94 -17.55
CA GLU A 254 9.92 -19.43 -18.07
C GLU A 254 10.09 -19.80 -19.54
N GLY A 255 10.65 -18.89 -20.32
CA GLY A 255 10.98 -19.13 -21.72
C GLY A 255 10.77 -17.93 -22.64
N VAL A 256 10.94 -18.17 -23.94
CA VAL A 256 10.88 -17.13 -24.98
C VAL A 256 9.51 -17.14 -25.62
N TYR A 257 8.87 -15.98 -25.68
CA TYR A 257 7.52 -15.84 -26.23
C TYR A 257 7.48 -14.86 -27.39
N GLN A 258 6.56 -15.11 -28.33
CA GLN A 258 6.21 -14.15 -29.37
C GLN A 258 5.52 -12.92 -28.77
N TYR A 259 5.70 -11.77 -29.41
CA TYR A 259 4.99 -10.54 -29.13
C TYR A 259 4.64 -9.84 -30.45
N LYS A 260 3.89 -8.73 -30.36
CA LYS A 260 3.44 -7.94 -31.51
C LYS A 260 4.62 -7.62 -32.45
N ASN A 261 4.32 -7.46 -33.74
CA ASN A 261 5.30 -7.11 -34.79
C ASN A 261 6.49 -8.08 -34.91
N ASP A 262 6.26 -9.39 -34.72
CA ASP A 262 7.26 -10.45 -34.81
C ASP A 262 8.45 -10.30 -33.83
N THR A 263 8.28 -9.50 -32.77
CA THR A 263 9.24 -9.38 -31.69
C THR A 263 9.10 -10.52 -30.68
N THR A 264 10.07 -10.66 -29.77
CA THR A 264 10.05 -11.66 -28.70
C THR A 264 10.43 -11.04 -27.36
N PHE A 265 9.93 -11.61 -26.27
CA PHE A 265 10.42 -11.34 -24.93
C PHE A 265 10.74 -12.64 -24.21
N ASN A 266 11.52 -12.53 -23.13
CA ASN A 266 11.85 -13.66 -22.27
C ASN A 266 11.16 -13.50 -20.91
N LEU A 267 10.57 -14.58 -20.41
CA LEU A 267 10.06 -14.68 -19.05
C LEU A 267 11.06 -15.42 -18.16
N LYS A 268 11.38 -14.79 -17.03
CA LYS A 268 12.24 -15.37 -16.00
C LYS A 268 11.56 -15.31 -14.64
N TYR A 269 11.75 -16.33 -13.82
CA TYR A 269 11.26 -16.30 -12.45
C TYR A 269 12.19 -15.46 -11.55
N ASP A 270 11.63 -14.43 -10.90
CA ASP A 270 12.30 -13.72 -9.81
C ASP A 270 11.90 -14.32 -8.47
N LYS A 271 12.83 -15.09 -7.90
CA LYS A 271 12.67 -15.72 -6.59
C LYS A 271 12.58 -14.73 -5.42
N ASN A 272 13.10 -13.51 -5.56
CA ASN A 272 13.11 -12.55 -4.46
C ASN A 272 11.76 -11.87 -4.32
N GLN A 273 11.13 -11.56 -5.47
CA GLN A 273 9.84 -10.90 -5.55
C GLN A 273 8.69 -11.89 -5.81
N GLU A 274 8.98 -13.18 -5.96
CA GLU A 274 8.04 -14.26 -6.24
C GLU A 274 7.03 -13.91 -7.34
N ASN A 275 7.56 -13.56 -8.50
CA ASN A 275 6.82 -13.19 -9.69
C ASN A 275 7.66 -13.51 -10.94
N LEU A 276 7.09 -13.30 -12.12
CA LEU A 276 7.85 -13.41 -13.36
C LEU A 276 8.31 -12.02 -13.81
N LEU A 277 9.44 -11.97 -14.49
CA LEU A 277 10.00 -10.78 -15.12
C LEU A 277 9.98 -10.95 -16.63
N VAL A 278 9.45 -9.95 -17.32
CA VAL A 278 9.58 -9.75 -18.75
C VAL A 278 10.82 -8.90 -18.98
N GLU A 279 11.74 -9.37 -19.82
CA GLU A 279 12.90 -8.59 -20.27
C GLU A 279 12.62 -8.01 -21.66
N ILE A 280 12.62 -6.67 -21.78
CA ILE A 280 12.48 -5.93 -23.03
C ILE A 280 13.56 -4.86 -23.07
N ASP A 281 14.44 -4.89 -24.08
CA ASP A 281 15.51 -3.90 -24.26
C ASP A 281 16.34 -3.62 -22.98
N ASP A 282 16.75 -4.69 -22.28
CA ASP A 282 17.48 -4.66 -21.00
C ASP A 282 16.71 -4.06 -19.81
N VAL A 283 15.39 -3.82 -19.95
CA VAL A 283 14.50 -3.39 -18.88
C VAL A 283 13.63 -4.55 -18.40
N PHE A 284 13.54 -4.72 -17.08
CA PHE A 284 12.77 -5.78 -16.45
C PHE A 284 11.43 -5.27 -15.95
N TYR A 285 10.35 -5.87 -16.44
CA TYR A 285 8.98 -5.56 -16.04
C TYR A 285 8.37 -6.75 -15.32
N PRO A 286 7.93 -6.59 -14.06
CA PRO A 286 7.25 -7.66 -13.35
C PRO A 286 5.87 -7.93 -13.92
N ILE A 287 5.51 -9.21 -14.02
CA ILE A 287 4.13 -9.69 -14.19
C ILE A 287 3.75 -10.52 -12.97
N TYR A 288 2.56 -10.28 -12.47
CA TYR A 288 2.12 -10.73 -11.16
C TYR A 288 1.07 -11.83 -11.30
N HIS A 289 1.24 -12.92 -10.57
CA HIS A 289 0.29 -14.03 -10.60
C HIS A 289 -1.03 -13.62 -9.94
N GLU A 290 -2.15 -13.84 -10.62
CA GLU A 290 -3.48 -13.51 -10.12
C GLU A 290 -4.20 -14.78 -9.66
N ILE A 291 -4.48 -15.69 -10.59
CA ILE A 291 -5.14 -16.96 -10.31
C ILE A 291 -4.88 -17.93 -11.46
N ASP A 292 -4.72 -19.22 -11.15
CA ASP A 292 -4.44 -20.26 -12.15
C ASP A 292 -3.31 -19.86 -13.11
N ASP A 293 -3.50 -19.92 -14.42
CA ASP A 293 -2.54 -19.49 -15.44
C ASP A 293 -2.76 -18.02 -15.86
N VAL A 294 -3.39 -17.20 -15.02
CA VAL A 294 -3.64 -15.77 -15.27
C VAL A 294 -2.70 -14.91 -14.44
N PHE A 295 -2.08 -13.95 -15.13
CA PHE A 295 -1.18 -12.96 -14.59
C PHE A 295 -1.70 -11.56 -14.92
N SER A 296 -1.07 -10.53 -14.37
CA SER A 296 -1.28 -9.15 -14.75
C SER A 296 0.02 -8.37 -14.80
N ASP A 297 0.09 -7.34 -15.64
CA ASP A 297 1.26 -6.47 -15.76
C ASP A 297 1.28 -5.34 -14.71
N VAL A 298 2.25 -4.43 -14.80
CA VAL A 298 2.34 -3.26 -13.91
C VAL A 298 1.14 -2.32 -14.01
N ASN A 299 0.44 -2.29 -15.14
CA ASN A 299 -0.75 -1.46 -15.37
C ASN A 299 -2.06 -2.15 -14.98
N SER A 300 -1.99 -3.34 -14.37
CA SER A 300 -3.14 -4.19 -14.05
C SER A 300 -3.89 -4.74 -15.28
N GLU A 301 -3.22 -4.85 -16.42
CA GLU A 301 -3.73 -5.54 -17.61
C GLU A 301 -3.47 -7.04 -17.49
N TYR A 302 -4.48 -7.86 -17.80
CA TYR A 302 -4.40 -9.31 -17.61
C TYR A 302 -3.71 -10.04 -18.77
N VAL A 303 -2.96 -11.10 -18.43
CA VAL A 303 -2.28 -11.99 -19.36
C VAL A 303 -2.67 -13.42 -19.03
N GLY A 304 -3.35 -14.11 -19.94
CA GLY A 304 -3.77 -15.50 -19.76
C GLY A 304 -2.84 -16.45 -20.50
N PHE A 305 -2.14 -17.32 -19.78
CA PHE A 305 -1.35 -18.39 -20.37
C PHE A 305 -2.21 -19.60 -20.71
N LEU A 306 -1.77 -20.34 -21.73
CA LEU A 306 -2.49 -21.47 -22.28
C LEU A 306 -1.64 -22.72 -22.14
N ARG A 307 -2.26 -23.80 -21.64
CA ARG A 307 -1.66 -25.14 -21.58
C ARG A 307 -2.21 -26.07 -22.65
N ASN A 308 -1.37 -26.98 -23.14
CA ASN A 308 -1.80 -28.10 -23.97
C ASN A 308 -2.38 -29.25 -23.09
N PRO A 309 -2.91 -30.34 -23.69
CA PRO A 309 -3.44 -31.47 -22.91
C PRO A 309 -2.41 -32.22 -22.04
N SER A 310 -1.10 -32.09 -22.31
CA SER A 310 -0.03 -32.61 -21.44
C SER A 310 0.30 -31.69 -20.27
N GLY A 311 -0.30 -30.48 -20.21
CA GLY A 311 -0.10 -29.51 -19.14
C GLY A 311 1.05 -28.52 -19.38
N GLU A 312 1.66 -28.52 -20.57
CA GLU A 312 2.77 -27.63 -20.91
C GLU A 312 2.26 -26.28 -21.43
N ILE A 313 2.91 -25.19 -21.02
CA ILE A 313 2.60 -23.84 -21.50
C ILE A 313 2.97 -23.73 -22.99
N ILE A 314 2.00 -23.37 -23.83
CA ILE A 314 2.17 -23.24 -25.29
C ILE A 314 2.13 -21.80 -25.79
N GLY A 315 1.74 -20.85 -24.94
CA GLY A 315 1.58 -19.45 -25.31
C GLY A 315 0.70 -18.68 -24.34
N TYR A 316 0.31 -17.47 -24.73
CA TYR A 316 -0.55 -16.59 -23.95
C TYR A 316 -1.46 -15.74 -24.84
N GLN A 317 -2.43 -15.08 -24.22
CA GLN A 317 -3.32 -14.08 -24.81
C GLN A 317 -3.45 -12.86 -23.88
N LEU A 318 -3.55 -11.66 -24.45
CA LEU A 318 -3.75 -10.41 -23.71
C LEU A 318 -5.24 -10.07 -23.49
N GLU A 319 -6.11 -10.63 -24.32
CA GLU A 319 -7.55 -10.46 -24.23
C GLU A 319 -8.22 -11.82 -24.31
N LYS A 320 -9.39 -11.96 -23.68
CA LYS A 320 -10.17 -13.19 -23.75
C LYS A 320 -10.63 -13.44 -25.20
N ASN A 321 -10.21 -14.56 -25.79
CA ASN A 321 -10.43 -14.90 -27.21
C ASN A 321 -9.66 -14.00 -28.19
N GLY A 322 -8.57 -13.35 -27.73
CA GLY A 322 -7.69 -12.55 -28.57
C GLY A 322 -6.71 -13.40 -29.39
N GLU A 323 -5.74 -12.72 -30.00
CA GLU A 323 -4.60 -13.36 -30.66
C GLU A 323 -3.79 -14.20 -29.64
N ILE A 324 -3.37 -15.39 -30.08
CA ILE A 324 -2.52 -16.27 -29.28
C ILE A 324 -1.08 -16.10 -29.73
N PHE A 325 -0.25 -15.65 -28.80
CA PHE A 325 1.19 -15.54 -28.98
C PHE A 325 1.87 -16.81 -28.45
N LYS A 326 2.73 -17.43 -29.26
CA LYS A 326 3.31 -18.73 -28.93
C LYS A 326 4.51 -18.62 -28.00
N LYS A 327 4.68 -19.63 -27.16
CA LYS A 327 5.97 -19.98 -26.56
C LYS A 327 6.85 -20.62 -27.64
N LEU A 328 8.13 -20.23 -27.70
CA LEU A 328 9.05 -20.55 -28.80
C LEU A 328 10.08 -21.62 -28.44
N ASP A 329 10.26 -21.93 -27.17
CA ASP A 329 11.26 -22.84 -26.63
C ASP A 329 10.69 -24.13 -26.04
#